data_AF-Q1QG07-F1
#
_entry.id   AF-Q1QG07-F1
#
_cell.length_a   1.000
_cell.length_b   1.000
_cell.length_c   1.000
_cell.angle_alpha   90.00
_cell.angle_beta   90.00
_cell.angle_gamma   90.00
#
_symmetry.space_group_name_H-M   'P 1'
#
loop_
_entity.id
_entity.type
_entity.pdbx_description
1 polymer ?
#
loop_
_entity_poly.entity_id
_entity_poly.type
_entity_poly.pdbx_seq_one_letter_code
_entity_poly.pdbx_strand_id
1 'polypeptide(L)'
;MSWIPKDPAYRIEALQFHRVEEMEIWSANSDGYSFTISFFESFAGAGFHARPGYVASWRPLYGDRGAIKIIGSPFKSFDEAEVACDAMLKHLLSD
;
A
#
# COMPACT_ATOMS: atom_id res chain seq x y z
N MET A 1 18.86 27.19 16.04
CA MET A 1 19.13 26.88 14.61
C MET A 1 19.19 25.37 14.47
N SER A 2 18.03 24.75 14.23
CA SER A 2 17.92 23.31 14.00
C SER A 2 18.32 23.04 12.56
N TRP A 3 19.35 22.20 12.37
CA TRP A 3 19.81 21.73 11.07
C TRP A 3 18.70 20.90 10.42
N ILE A 4 17.96 21.51 9.49
CA ILE A 4 17.18 20.76 8.50
C ILE A 4 18.09 20.64 7.28
N PRO A 5 18.52 19.42 6.90
CA PRO A 5 19.24 19.24 5.65
C PRO A 5 18.35 19.72 4.50
N LYS A 6 18.83 20.74 3.79
CA LYS A 6 18.26 21.26 2.54
C LYS A 6 19.04 20.67 1.39
N ASP A 7 18.72 19.43 1.00
CA ASP A 7 19.19 18.84 -0.26
C ASP A 7 18.01 18.17 -1.01
N PRO A 8 17.87 18.35 -2.34
CA PRO A 8 16.62 18.20 -3.08
C PRO A 8 16.39 16.79 -3.66
N ALA A 9 16.98 15.77 -3.03
CA ALA A 9 16.76 14.38 -3.41
C ALA A 9 16.27 13.60 -2.20
N TYR A 10 15.05 13.93 -1.74
CA TYR A 10 14.24 12.92 -1.05
C TYR A 10 13.93 11.86 -2.11
N ARG A 11 14.86 10.93 -2.31
CA ARG A 11 14.58 9.73 -3.08
C ARG A 11 13.50 9.04 -2.28
N ILE A 12 12.26 9.17 -2.75
CA ILE A 12 11.19 8.25 -2.40
C ILE A 12 11.73 6.89 -2.87
N GLU A 13 12.35 6.14 -1.97
CA GLU A 13 12.76 4.79 -2.29
C GLU A 13 11.50 3.97 -2.53
N ALA A 14 11.56 3.07 -3.52
CA ALA A 14 10.44 2.18 -3.80
C ALA A 14 10.12 1.35 -2.56
N LEU A 15 8.84 1.20 -2.25
CA LEU A 15 8.41 0.40 -1.10
C LEU A 15 8.93 -1.03 -1.22
N GLN A 16 9.67 -1.47 -0.20
CA GLN A 16 10.22 -2.83 -0.15
C GLN A 16 9.21 -3.76 0.54
N PHE A 17 8.39 -4.42 -0.27
CA PHE A 17 7.40 -5.36 0.24
C PHE A 17 8.05 -6.67 0.67
N HIS A 18 7.66 -7.15 1.86
CA HIS A 18 7.97 -8.48 2.33
C HIS A 18 6.67 -9.22 2.62
N ARG A 19 6.66 -10.53 2.34
CA ARG A 19 5.52 -11.39 2.62
C ARG A 19 5.38 -11.62 4.12
N VAL A 20 4.17 -11.48 4.65
CA VAL A 20 3.84 -11.70 6.05
C VAL A 20 3.30 -13.13 6.19
N GLU A 21 4.17 -14.04 6.65
CA GLU A 21 3.87 -15.47 6.90
C GLU A 21 3.23 -16.21 5.68
N GLU A 22 2.65 -17.40 5.88
CA GLU A 22 2.00 -18.20 4.82
C GLU A 22 0.77 -17.52 4.19
N MET A 23 0.39 -16.34 4.67
CA MET A 23 -0.71 -15.57 4.10
C MET A 23 -0.30 -14.95 2.76
N GLU A 24 -1.25 -14.82 1.83
CA GLU A 24 -1.07 -14.05 0.58
C GLU A 24 -1.17 -12.54 0.88
N ILE A 25 -0.36 -12.08 1.85
CA ILE A 25 -0.31 -10.70 2.33
C ILE A 25 1.15 -10.25 2.34
N TRP A 26 1.38 -9.06 1.79
CA TRP A 26 2.68 -8.39 1.76
C TRP A 26 2.56 -7.05 2.47
N SER A 27 3.60 -6.66 3.19
CA SER A 27 3.63 -5.37 3.88
C SER A 27 4.93 -4.61 3.63
N ALA A 28 4.82 -3.28 3.64
CA ALA A 28 5.93 -2.36 3.57
C ALA A 28 5.64 -1.13 4.44
N ASN A 29 6.66 -0.59 5.09
CA ASN A 29 6.52 0.57 5.95
C ASN A 29 7.47 1.66 5.46
N SER A 30 6.99 2.91 5.34
CA SER A 30 7.83 4.06 5.01
C SER A 30 7.22 5.34 5.57
N ASP A 31 8.07 6.25 6.05
CA ASP A 31 7.70 7.63 6.41
C ASP A 31 6.49 7.79 7.36
N GLY A 32 6.31 6.86 8.30
CA GLY A 32 5.17 6.89 9.23
C GLY A 32 3.88 6.29 8.68
N TYR A 33 3.92 5.65 7.51
CA TYR A 33 2.83 4.91 6.90
C TYR A 33 3.16 3.42 6.74
N SER A 34 2.13 2.59 6.79
CA SER A 34 2.19 1.17 6.50
C SER A 34 1.30 0.86 5.31
N PHE A 35 1.82 0.08 4.39
CA PHE A 35 1.15 -0.39 3.18
C PHE A 35 1.00 -1.89 3.26
N THR A 36 -0.15 -2.39 2.82
CA THR A 36 -0.39 -3.82 2.67
C THR A 36 -0.96 -4.12 1.30
N ILE A 37 -0.46 -5.17 0.67
CA ILE A 37 -1.06 -5.78 -0.51
C ILE A 37 -1.57 -7.15 -0.07
N SER A 38 -2.80 -7.50 -0.44
CA SER A 38 -3.38 -8.81 -0.16
C SER A 38 -3.95 -9.39 -1.44
N PHE A 39 -3.82 -10.70 -1.64
CA PHE A 39 -4.51 -11.39 -2.73
C PHE A 39 -5.94 -11.72 -2.30
N PHE A 40 -6.91 -11.21 -3.03
CA PHE A 40 -8.31 -11.55 -2.86
C PHE A 40 -8.68 -12.64 -3.85
N GLU A 41 -8.98 -13.83 -3.34
CA GLU A 41 -9.63 -14.88 -4.12
C GLU A 41 -11.12 -14.54 -4.30
N SER A 42 -11.59 -14.61 -5.54
CA SER A 42 -13.00 -14.39 -5.86
C SER A 42 -13.88 -15.39 -5.10
N PHE A 43 -14.73 -14.90 -4.20
CA PHE A 43 -15.82 -15.72 -3.65
C PHE A 43 -16.95 -15.84 -4.68
N ALA A 44 -17.19 -17.06 -5.16
CA ALA A 44 -18.32 -17.38 -6.02
C ALA A 44 -19.62 -17.47 -5.18
N GLY A 45 -20.09 -16.34 -4.67
CA GLY A 45 -21.41 -16.19 -4.04
C GLY A 45 -22.46 -15.71 -5.04
N ALA A 46 -23.70 -16.18 -4.90
CA ALA A 46 -24.82 -15.78 -5.76
C ALA A 46 -25.16 -14.28 -5.57
N GLY A 47 -24.52 -13.40 -6.33
CA GLY A 47 -24.90 -11.98 -6.44
C GLY A 47 -23.77 -10.98 -6.63
N PHE A 48 -22.53 -11.28 -6.23
CA PHE A 48 -21.39 -10.38 -6.39
C PHE A 48 -20.12 -11.15 -6.75
N HIS A 49 -19.80 -11.19 -8.04
CA HIS A 49 -18.52 -11.71 -8.53
C HIS A 49 -17.44 -10.64 -8.42
N ALA A 50 -16.90 -10.44 -7.20
CA ALA A 50 -15.70 -9.65 -7.05
C ALA A 50 -14.56 -10.36 -7.81
N ARG A 51 -13.92 -9.65 -8.75
CA ARG A 51 -12.82 -10.22 -9.54
C ARG A 51 -11.66 -10.58 -8.61
N PRO A 52 -11.02 -11.74 -8.79
CA PRO A 52 -9.82 -12.05 -8.05
C PRO A 52 -8.73 -11.05 -8.42
N GLY A 53 -7.85 -10.73 -7.48
CA GLY A 53 -6.75 -9.80 -7.72
C GLY A 53 -6.13 -9.25 -6.45
N TYR A 54 -5.23 -8.29 -6.63
CA TYR A 54 -4.46 -7.71 -5.54
C TYR A 54 -5.15 -6.47 -4.98
N VAL A 55 -5.33 -6.41 -3.67
CA VAL A 55 -5.92 -5.26 -2.98
C VAL A 55 -4.83 -4.55 -2.20
N ALA A 56 -4.52 -3.32 -2.62
CA ALA A 56 -3.59 -2.44 -1.93
C ALA A 56 -4.34 -1.50 -0.96
N SER A 57 -3.77 -1.35 0.23
CA SER A 57 -4.27 -0.44 1.26
C SER A 57 -3.12 0.18 2.04
N TRP A 58 -3.40 1.30 2.71
CA TRP A 58 -2.44 2.00 3.54
C TRP A 58 -3.08 2.47 4.85
N ARG A 59 -2.26 2.74 5.85
CA ARG A 59 -2.65 3.42 7.09
C ARG A 59 -1.50 4.23 7.67
N PRO A 60 -1.77 5.26 8.46
CA PRO A 60 -0.77 5.80 9.38
C PRO A 60 -0.30 4.70 10.34
N LEU A 61 1.01 4.64 10.57
CA LEU A 61 1.62 3.76 11.59
C LEU A 61 1.24 4.20 13.00
N TYR A 62 1.12 5.51 13.20
CA TYR A 62 0.82 6.10 14.50
C TYR A 62 -0.64 6.54 14.55
N GLY A 63 -1.39 5.95 15.49
CA GLY A 63 -2.79 6.28 15.75
C GLY A 63 -3.77 5.16 15.39
N ASP A 64 -5.01 5.32 15.86
CA ASP A 64 -6.07 4.31 15.75
C ASP A 64 -6.85 4.38 14.43
N ARG A 65 -6.16 4.70 13.33
CA ARG A 65 -6.79 4.76 12.01
C ARG A 65 -6.66 3.41 11.31
N GLY A 66 -7.80 2.89 10.87
CA GLY A 66 -7.87 1.66 10.06
C GLY A 66 -7.26 1.83 8.68
N ALA A 67 -7.04 0.71 7.99
CA ALA A 67 -6.49 0.70 6.64
C ALA A 67 -7.51 1.23 5.61
N ILE A 68 -7.02 2.07 4.70
CA ILE A 68 -7.77 2.67 3.60
C ILE A 68 -7.32 2.01 2.30
N LYS A 69 -8.28 1.52 1.51
CA LYS A 69 -7.98 0.96 0.18
C LYS A 69 -7.55 2.08 -0.77
N ILE A 70 -6.50 1.83 -1.55
CA ILE A 70 -6.01 2.81 -2.54
C ILE A 70 -7.02 2.97 -3.69
N ILE A 71 -7.68 1.88 -4.09
CA ILE A 71 -8.76 1.89 -5.10
C ILE A 71 -9.92 0.95 -4.72
N GLY A 72 -11.07 1.12 -5.38
CA GLY A 72 -12.29 0.35 -5.11
C GLY A 72 -12.27 -1.11 -5.59
N SER A 73 -11.60 -1.38 -6.72
CA SER A 73 -11.51 -2.71 -7.36
C SER A 73 -10.09 -3.30 -7.24
N PRO A 74 -9.91 -4.62 -7.19
CA PRO A 74 -8.58 -5.23 -7.16
C PRO A 74 -7.75 -4.95 -8.43
N PHE A 75 -6.43 -4.85 -8.26
CA PHE A 75 -5.43 -4.83 -9.32
C PHE A 75 -5.25 -6.21 -9.96
N LYS A 76 -4.80 -6.25 -11.21
CA LYS A 76 -4.61 -7.51 -11.93
C LYS A 76 -3.30 -8.20 -11.56
N SER A 77 -2.28 -7.43 -11.17
CA SER A 77 -0.97 -7.94 -10.78
C SER A 77 -0.48 -7.30 -9.49
N PHE A 78 0.52 -7.96 -8.88
CA PHE A 78 1.21 -7.45 -7.71
C PHE A 78 1.97 -6.16 -8.04
N ASP A 79 2.69 -6.13 -9.17
CA ASP A 79 3.43 -4.95 -9.63
C ASP A 79 2.54 -3.71 -9.80
N GLU A 80 1.32 -3.88 -10.33
CA GLU A 80 0.35 -2.78 -10.42
C GLU A 80 -0.03 -2.24 -9.03
N ALA A 81 -0.19 -3.13 -8.06
CA ALA A 81 -0.49 -2.77 -6.67
C ALA A 81 0.70 -2.08 -5.99
N GLU A 82 1.95 -2.51 -6.25
CA GLU A 82 3.16 -1.86 -5.74
C GLU A 82 3.31 -0.43 -6.29
N VAL A 83 3.15 -0.24 -7.60
CA VAL A 83 3.20 1.08 -8.23
C VAL A 83 2.14 2.01 -7.65
N ALA A 84 0.95 1.48 -7.34
CA ALA A 84 -0.10 2.24 -6.69
C ALA A 84 0.26 2.64 -5.24
N CYS A 85 0.93 1.76 -4.48
CA CYS A 85 1.44 2.08 -3.15
C CYS A 85 2.52 3.17 -3.20
N ASP A 86 3.48 3.08 -4.14
CA ASP A 86 4.52 4.09 -4.33
C ASP A 86 3.93 5.45 -4.70
N ALA A 87 2.92 5.47 -5.59
CA ALA A 87 2.21 6.70 -5.96
C ALA A 87 1.44 7.30 -4.77
N MET A 88 0.81 6.44 -3.95
CA MET A 88 0.12 6.87 -2.74
C MET A 88 1.09 7.44 -1.70
N LEU A 89 2.26 6.82 -1.48
CA LEU A 89 3.27 7.36 -0.58
C LEU A 89 3.72 8.76 -1.03
N LYS A 90 3.98 8.97 -2.31
CA LYS A 90 4.31 10.29 -2.86
C LYS A 90 3.21 11.33 -2.60
N HIS A 91 1.96 10.92 -2.75
CA HIS A 91 0.81 11.78 -2.46
C HIS A 91 0.75 12.17 -0.98
N LEU A 92 0.87 11.19 -0.07
CA LEU A 92 0.82 11.39 1.38
C LEU A 92 1.99 12.23 1.93
N LEU A 93 3.12 12.28 1.23
CA LEU A 93 4.28 13.09 1.61
C LEU A 93 4.26 14.49 0.99
N SER A 94 3.36 14.75 0.05
CA SER A 94 3.19 16.07 -0.58
C SER A 94 2.13 16.93 0.13
N ASP A 95 1.32 16.34 1.00
CA ASP A 95 0.33 17.00 1.85
C ASP A 95 0.96 17.56 3.15
#